data_AF-A0A8C1UTU7-F1
#
_entry.id   AF-A0A8C1UTU7-F1
#
_cell.length_a   1.000
_cell.length_b   1.000
_cell.length_c   1.000
_cell.angle_alpha   90.00
_cell.angle_beta   90.00
_cell.angle_gamma   90.00
#
_symmetry.space_group_name_H-M   'P 1'
#
loop_
_entity.id
_entity.type
_entity.pdbx_description
1 polymer ?
#
loop_
_entity_poly.entity_id
_entity_poly.type
_entity_poly.pdbx_seq_one_letter_code
_entity_poly.pdbx_strand_id
1 'polypeptide(L)'
;MFRLLQSPDAEEAFKYLTEVLHIKNPLLLRELNLSEHELGDTRVNQIFALLQDKHCKLNTLILRKCGLTEESCSALATVLRSNSSLKELDIGNNNLQDSGVKKLQNGLEDKNCTLQKLSLSDCSITEEGYKSLASALRSNPSHLIELDLRGNDPGQSGVKELNDLLQDPNCQLKTLRFLRSPAADEACQYVSGIVGKNPLLLRELNLSERELGDTRVNQIAALLQDKHCKLNKLTLRGCSITEKQCLILTLALCSNLSHLRELDLSGNKIENKGVKHVSETLKDVRCKLERLRLRSCDIKADDFSALTSALKSNPSHLRELDLSGNEMGQSKVKNLSELLMNPKCKLEKLVLCGCSITEKESLILTSTLCLKPTHLRELGLSQNKIENTGVNHLCDVLKDSRCKLERLSLNDCGITDVSSLTQSLADTKALQFLKELDLSNNKIGDSKQQLIDVLRDSNCKLSLEKEQSLWRTGANILSSIGGWFTGSKALEDPVESTEQDKSLSDEESSEGETEGTQV
;
A
#
# COMPACT_ATOMS: atom_id res chain seq x y z
N MET A 1 54.73 26.69 28.68
CA MET A 1 53.29 26.69 29.00
C MET A 1 52.81 25.25 28.85
N PHE A 2 52.51 24.54 29.94
CA PHE A 2 51.91 23.21 29.86
C PHE A 2 50.49 23.39 29.33
N ARG A 3 50.23 23.03 28.07
CA ARG A 3 48.87 23.01 27.55
C ARG A 3 48.13 21.86 28.23
N LEU A 4 47.04 22.19 28.92
CA LEU A 4 46.19 21.24 29.62
C LEU A 4 45.33 20.41 28.64
N LEU A 5 45.07 20.97 27.45
CA LEU A 5 44.25 20.41 26.38
C LEU A 5 45.06 20.29 25.08
N GLN A 6 44.67 19.35 24.22
CA GLN A 6 45.45 19.00 23.03
C GLN A 6 45.47 20.05 21.90
N SER A 7 44.53 21.01 21.87
CA SER A 7 44.49 22.04 20.83
C SER A 7 43.90 23.37 21.31
N PRO A 8 44.20 24.50 20.64
CA PRO A 8 43.55 25.79 20.90
C PRO A 8 42.02 25.73 20.76
N ASP A 9 41.54 24.98 19.78
CA ASP A 9 40.10 24.77 19.59
C ASP A 9 39.46 24.04 20.77
N ALA A 10 40.15 23.07 21.37
CA ALA A 10 39.70 22.42 22.59
C ALA A 10 39.69 23.39 23.79
N GLU A 11 40.66 24.30 23.88
CA GLU A 11 40.70 25.35 24.92
C GLU A 11 39.50 26.31 24.78
N GLU A 12 39.18 26.74 23.55
CA GLU A 12 38.00 27.58 23.29
C GLU A 12 36.68 26.87 23.60
N ALA A 13 36.54 25.59 23.24
CA ALA A 13 35.38 24.80 23.63
C ALA A 13 35.27 24.66 25.15
N PHE A 14 36.37 24.34 25.84
CA PHE A 14 36.37 24.21 27.30
C PHE A 14 35.94 25.53 27.95
N LYS A 15 36.50 26.65 27.49
CA LYS A 15 36.15 27.99 27.96
C LYS A 15 34.67 28.30 27.73
N TYR A 16 34.15 28.04 26.53
CA TYR A 16 32.73 28.23 26.23
C TYR A 16 31.83 27.42 27.18
N LEU A 17 32.14 26.13 27.37
CA LEU A 17 31.37 25.27 28.26
C LEU A 17 31.42 25.73 29.72
N THR A 18 32.59 26.19 30.21
CA THR A 18 32.74 26.64 31.61
C THR A 18 32.21 28.05 31.87
N GLU A 19 32.46 28.99 30.97
CA GLU A 19 32.19 30.41 31.18
C GLU A 19 30.79 30.81 30.71
N VAL A 20 30.33 30.25 29.58
CA VAL A 20 29.02 30.58 29.00
C VAL A 20 27.93 29.63 29.49
N LEU A 21 28.24 28.32 29.55
CA LEU A 21 27.27 27.31 29.97
C LEU A 21 27.43 26.87 31.44
N HIS A 22 28.38 27.46 32.16
CA HIS A 22 28.61 27.23 33.59
C HIS A 22 28.83 25.75 33.97
N ILE A 23 29.37 24.96 33.04
CA ILE A 23 29.72 23.55 33.27
C ILE A 23 31.02 23.51 34.07
N LYS A 24 30.96 23.01 35.31
CA LYS A 24 32.11 23.01 36.23
C LYS A 24 33.34 22.25 35.71
N ASN A 25 33.14 21.11 35.05
CA ASN A 25 34.25 20.34 34.49
C ASN A 25 33.83 19.56 33.22
N PRO A 26 34.00 20.18 32.04
CA PRO A 26 33.64 19.56 30.76
C PRO A 26 34.34 18.22 30.46
N LEU A 27 35.56 17.99 30.95
CA LEU A 27 36.33 16.77 30.64
C LEU A 27 35.81 15.52 31.35
N LEU A 28 35.19 15.70 32.52
CA LEU A 28 34.66 14.60 33.34
C LEU A 28 33.16 14.33 33.09
N LEU A 29 32.51 15.12 32.25
CA LEU A 29 31.13 14.89 31.88
C LEU A 29 30.97 13.55 31.18
N ARG A 30 29.86 12.88 31.47
CA ARG A 30 29.42 11.65 30.79
C ARG A 30 28.40 11.96 29.70
N GLU A 31 27.62 13.02 29.89
CA GLU A 31 26.54 13.39 29.01
C GLU A 31 26.53 14.92 28.86
N LEU A 32 26.36 15.39 27.62
CA LEU A 32 26.35 16.80 27.27
C LEU A 32 25.25 17.03 26.24
N ASN A 33 24.27 17.84 26.61
CA ASN A 33 23.21 18.27 25.72
C ASN A 33 23.31 19.77 25.48
N LEU A 34 23.51 20.15 24.22
CA LEU A 34 23.60 21.53 23.76
C LEU A 34 22.52 21.86 22.73
N SER A 35 21.46 21.04 22.66
CA SER A 35 20.39 21.20 21.69
C SER A 35 19.82 22.62 21.69
N GLU A 36 19.39 23.07 20.52
CA GLU A 36 18.77 24.38 20.26
C GLU A 36 19.68 25.60 20.49
N HIS A 37 20.96 25.40 20.84
CA HIS A 37 21.93 26.48 20.83
C HIS A 37 22.47 26.66 19.42
N GLU A 38 22.40 27.87 18.87
CA GLU A 38 22.91 28.19 17.53
C GLU A 38 24.45 28.29 17.56
N LEU A 39 25.10 27.13 17.69
CA LEU A 39 26.55 27.00 17.83
C LEU A 39 27.26 27.26 16.49
N GLY A 40 26.66 26.77 15.39
CA GLY A 40 27.27 26.76 14.07
C GLY A 40 28.48 25.83 13.98
N ASP A 41 28.97 25.61 12.75
CA ASP A 41 30.05 24.65 12.50
C ASP A 41 31.35 24.98 13.26
N THR A 42 31.69 26.28 13.38
CA THR A 42 32.91 26.72 14.07
C THR A 42 32.97 26.24 15.51
N ARG A 43 31.92 26.49 16.29
CA ARG A 43 31.89 26.14 17.72
C ARG A 43 31.72 24.64 17.92
N VAL A 44 30.98 23.97 17.05
CA VAL A 44 30.85 22.53 17.08
C VAL A 44 32.19 21.84 16.78
N ASN A 45 32.96 22.36 15.83
CA ASN A 45 34.30 21.86 15.54
C ASN A 45 35.25 22.03 16.73
N GLN A 46 35.13 23.13 17.48
CA GLN A 46 35.85 23.31 18.75
C GLN A 46 35.46 22.24 19.78
N ILE A 47 34.16 21.95 19.93
CA ILE A 47 33.67 20.88 20.81
C ILE A 47 34.20 19.52 20.35
N PHE A 48 34.24 19.25 19.05
CA PHE A 48 34.84 18.04 18.48
C PHE A 48 36.35 17.95 18.73
N ALA A 49 37.07 19.06 18.77
CA ALA A 49 38.47 19.07 19.18
C ALA A 49 38.62 18.72 20.67
N LEU A 50 37.72 19.19 21.53
CA LEU A 50 37.70 18.81 22.95
C LEU A 50 37.41 17.32 23.17
N LEU A 51 36.53 16.72 22.35
CA LEU A 51 36.26 15.27 22.39
C LEU A 51 37.48 14.42 22.05
N GLN A 52 38.41 14.93 21.24
CA GLN A 52 39.63 14.20 20.89
C GLN A 52 40.65 14.18 22.03
N ASP A 53 40.45 14.98 23.08
CA ASP A 53 41.31 14.96 24.24
C ASP A 53 41.19 13.62 25.00
N LYS A 54 42.33 12.98 25.28
CA LYS A 54 42.42 11.71 26.01
C LYS A 54 41.76 11.74 27.40
N HIS A 55 41.64 12.92 27.99
CA HIS A 55 41.02 13.13 29.29
C HIS A 55 39.49 13.26 29.18
N CYS A 56 38.93 13.50 28.00
CA CYS A 56 37.49 13.58 27.78
C CYS A 56 36.83 12.20 28.02
N LYS A 57 35.84 12.16 28.92
CA LYS A 57 35.08 10.95 29.29
C LYS A 57 33.63 10.96 28.80
N LEU A 58 33.31 11.87 27.88
CA LEU A 58 31.95 12.00 27.36
C LEU A 58 31.52 10.73 26.63
N ASN A 59 30.36 10.21 27.03
CA ASN A 59 29.73 9.03 26.45
C ASN A 59 28.55 9.40 25.55
N THR A 60 27.81 10.46 25.91
CA THR A 60 26.62 10.91 25.18
C THR A 60 26.74 12.39 24.82
N LEU A 61 26.56 12.70 23.53
CA LEU A 61 26.56 14.06 23.01
C LEU A 61 25.28 14.32 22.21
N ILE A 62 24.55 15.37 22.58
CA ILE A 62 23.31 15.78 21.91
C ILE A 62 23.48 17.22 21.41
N LEU A 63 23.41 17.40 20.09
CA LEU A 63 23.60 18.66 19.36
C LEU A 63 22.42 18.91 18.41
N ARG A 64 21.19 18.64 18.84
CA ARG A 64 20.03 18.78 17.97
C ARG A 64 19.78 20.25 17.66
N LYS A 65 19.52 20.60 16.39
CA LYS A 65 19.19 21.97 15.99
C LYS A 65 20.25 22.98 16.47
N CYS A 66 21.52 22.67 16.19
CA CYS A 66 22.66 23.49 16.60
C CYS A 66 23.32 24.28 15.43
N GLY A 67 22.72 24.22 14.24
CA GLY A 67 23.24 24.89 13.05
C GLY A 67 24.43 24.17 12.43
N LEU A 68 24.53 22.83 12.59
CA LEU A 68 25.56 22.04 11.93
C LEU A 68 25.21 21.89 10.44
N THR A 69 26.25 21.91 9.62
CA THR A 69 26.19 21.61 8.18
C THR A 69 27.13 20.47 7.82
N GLU A 70 27.27 20.18 6.54
CA GLU A 70 28.29 19.24 6.04
C GLU A 70 29.73 19.61 6.42
N GLU A 71 30.03 20.86 6.80
CA GLU A 71 31.39 21.30 7.12
C GLU A 71 31.89 20.71 8.44
N SER A 72 31.03 20.57 9.45
CA SER A 72 31.39 19.90 10.71
C SER A 72 31.55 18.39 10.60
N CYS A 73 31.05 17.75 9.53
CA CYS A 73 31.07 16.30 9.39
C CYS A 73 32.47 15.71 9.23
N SER A 74 33.42 16.44 8.64
CA SER A 74 34.83 16.00 8.54
C SER A 74 35.52 15.95 9.90
N ALA A 75 35.26 16.95 10.76
CA ALA A 75 35.77 16.99 12.12
C ALA A 75 35.12 15.88 12.96
N LEU A 76 33.81 15.67 12.83
CA LEU A 76 33.11 14.57 13.48
C LEU A 76 33.64 13.20 13.05
N ALA A 77 33.87 12.98 11.76
CA ALA A 77 34.47 11.73 11.28
C ALA A 77 35.83 11.46 11.95
N THR A 78 36.61 12.51 12.22
CA THR A 78 37.89 12.39 12.93
C THR A 78 37.71 12.04 14.42
N VAL A 79 36.67 12.57 15.08
CA VAL A 79 36.28 12.14 16.43
C VAL A 79 35.92 10.66 16.43
N LEU A 80 35.11 10.18 15.48
CA LEU A 80 34.68 8.77 15.43
C LEU A 80 35.85 7.79 15.28
N ARG A 81 36.93 8.17 14.58
CA ARG A 81 38.12 7.32 14.43
C ARG A 81 39.04 7.29 15.65
N SER A 82 39.00 8.31 16.50
CA SER A 82 39.99 8.53 17.57
C SER A 82 39.41 8.42 18.97
N ASN A 83 38.12 8.71 19.14
CA ASN A 83 37.45 8.70 20.43
C ASN A 83 36.76 7.35 20.69
N SER A 84 37.25 6.63 21.69
CA SER A 84 36.68 5.35 22.13
C SER A 84 35.63 5.48 23.26
N SER A 85 35.43 6.70 23.78
CA SER A 85 34.52 6.99 24.89
C SER A 85 33.09 7.23 24.42
N LEU A 86 32.89 7.93 23.31
CA LEU A 86 31.59 8.33 22.78
C LEU A 86 30.82 7.10 22.31
N LYS A 87 29.64 6.88 22.91
CA LYS A 87 28.73 5.76 22.60
C LYS A 87 27.44 6.23 21.97
N GLU A 88 26.99 7.44 22.29
CA GLU A 88 25.72 7.97 21.79
C GLU A 88 25.93 9.38 21.23
N LEU A 89 25.43 9.57 20.02
CA LEU A 89 25.49 10.85 19.31
C LEU A 89 24.14 11.16 18.68
N ASP A 90 23.57 12.30 19.05
CA ASP A 90 22.38 12.84 18.40
C ASP A 90 22.70 14.21 17.80
N ILE A 91 22.74 14.26 16.48
CA ILE A 91 22.95 15.48 15.69
C ILE A 91 21.74 15.79 14.80
N GLY A 92 20.55 15.30 15.18
CA GLY A 92 19.33 15.52 14.41
C GLY A 92 18.91 16.99 14.28
N ASN A 93 18.03 17.31 13.34
CA ASN A 93 17.57 18.66 13.02
C ASN A 93 18.70 19.62 12.61
N ASN A 94 19.72 19.11 11.90
CA ASN A 94 20.81 19.90 11.35
C ASN A 94 20.96 19.63 9.86
N ASN A 95 21.34 20.62 9.06
CA ASN A 95 21.34 20.51 7.59
C ASN A 95 22.63 19.85 7.06
N LEU A 96 22.84 18.57 7.39
CA LEU A 96 24.05 17.83 7.03
C LEU A 96 24.08 17.41 5.55
N GLN A 97 22.91 17.13 4.98
CA GLN A 97 22.74 16.66 3.59
C GLN A 97 23.52 15.34 3.30
N ASP A 98 23.45 14.86 2.06
CA ASP A 98 24.20 13.66 1.65
C ASP A 98 25.72 13.88 1.69
N SER A 99 26.19 15.10 1.42
CA SER A 99 27.61 15.47 1.46
C SER A 99 28.19 15.32 2.87
N GLY A 100 27.46 15.73 3.90
CA GLY A 100 27.84 15.53 5.30
C GLY A 100 27.88 14.05 5.67
N VAL A 101 26.85 13.28 5.31
CA VAL A 101 26.80 11.83 5.57
C VAL A 101 27.95 11.10 4.89
N LYS A 102 28.31 11.47 3.67
CA LYS A 102 29.46 10.91 2.95
C LYS A 102 30.80 11.22 3.62
N LYS A 103 30.95 12.39 4.26
CA LYS A 103 32.10 12.69 5.12
C LYS A 103 32.11 11.82 6.37
N LEU A 104 30.93 11.58 6.99
CA LEU A 104 30.78 10.70 8.16
C LEU A 104 31.05 9.23 7.88
N GLN A 105 30.75 8.76 6.66
CA GLN A 105 31.03 7.39 6.22
C GLN A 105 32.47 6.97 6.57
N ASN A 106 33.46 7.80 6.25
CA ASN A 106 34.88 7.52 6.55
C ASN A 106 35.18 7.33 8.05
N GLY A 107 34.39 7.95 8.93
CA GLY A 107 34.52 7.78 10.38
C GLY A 107 33.84 6.50 10.88
N LEU A 108 32.67 6.17 10.33
CA LEU A 108 31.89 4.99 10.68
C LEU A 108 32.53 3.69 10.16
N GLU A 109 33.22 3.73 9.01
CA GLU A 109 33.96 2.60 8.43
C GLU A 109 35.20 2.21 9.23
N ASP A 110 35.71 3.11 10.08
CA ASP A 110 36.92 2.86 10.84
C ASP A 110 36.68 1.85 11.98
N LYS A 111 37.54 0.84 12.07
CA LYS A 111 37.43 -0.25 13.05
C LYS A 111 37.54 0.21 14.51
N ASN A 112 38.08 1.40 14.74
CA ASN A 112 38.16 2.00 16.08
C ASN A 112 36.88 2.76 16.45
N CYS A 113 35.95 2.96 15.52
CA CYS A 113 34.66 3.56 15.83
C CYS A 113 33.91 2.66 16.82
N THR A 114 33.53 3.24 17.96
CA THR A 114 32.83 2.51 19.04
C THR A 114 31.42 3.04 19.32
N LEU A 115 30.92 3.88 18.43
CA LEU A 115 29.60 4.50 18.56
C LEU A 115 28.51 3.43 18.49
N GLN A 116 27.57 3.45 19.43
CA GLN A 116 26.50 2.46 19.53
C GLN A 116 25.14 3.02 19.10
N LYS A 117 24.90 4.32 19.34
CA LYS A 117 23.66 5.00 18.96
C LYS A 117 23.96 6.26 18.16
N LEU A 118 23.34 6.36 16.99
CA LEU A 118 23.45 7.52 16.12
C LEU A 118 22.07 8.01 15.71
N SER A 119 21.80 9.29 15.95
CA SER A 119 20.61 9.98 15.44
C SER A 119 21.02 11.06 14.43
N LEU A 120 20.53 10.89 13.21
CA LEU A 120 20.59 11.84 12.09
C LEU A 120 19.17 12.23 11.67
N SER A 121 18.21 12.27 12.61
CA SER A 121 16.83 12.60 12.30
C SER A 121 16.71 14.00 11.70
N ASP A 122 15.90 14.21 10.66
CA ASP A 122 15.66 15.53 10.04
C ASP A 122 16.97 16.24 9.63
N CYS A 123 17.82 15.54 8.88
CA CYS A 123 19.13 16.03 8.45
C CYS A 123 19.26 16.34 6.95
N SER A 124 18.12 16.45 6.25
CA SER A 124 18.06 16.65 4.79
C SER A 124 18.78 15.54 4.00
N ILE A 125 18.77 14.31 4.52
CA ILE A 125 19.43 13.16 3.91
C ILE A 125 18.50 12.57 2.85
N THR A 126 19.05 12.30 1.66
CA THR A 126 18.33 11.65 0.55
C THR A 126 18.86 10.24 0.32
N GLU A 127 18.36 9.59 -0.74
CA GLU A 127 18.73 8.26 -1.18
C GLU A 127 20.25 8.00 -1.19
N GLU A 128 21.07 8.98 -1.59
CA GLU A 128 22.53 8.83 -1.64
C GLU A 128 23.19 8.78 -0.25
N GLY A 129 22.71 9.57 0.71
CA GLY A 129 23.20 9.50 2.08
C GLY A 129 22.81 8.18 2.77
N TYR A 130 21.60 7.67 2.51
CA TYR A 130 21.18 6.35 2.98
C TYR A 130 22.08 5.22 2.44
N LYS A 131 22.43 5.24 1.16
CA LYS A 131 23.41 4.30 0.57
C LYS A 131 24.77 4.40 1.25
N SER A 132 25.23 5.62 1.50
CA SER A 132 26.53 5.88 2.15
C SER A 132 26.57 5.30 3.57
N LEU A 133 25.49 5.44 4.34
CA LEU A 133 25.34 4.82 5.66
C LEU A 133 25.30 3.29 5.58
N ALA A 134 24.53 2.73 4.65
CA ALA A 134 24.46 1.28 4.48
C ALA A 134 25.81 0.68 4.06
N SER A 135 26.58 1.39 3.21
CA SER A 135 27.97 1.04 2.88
C SER A 135 28.86 1.07 4.11
N ALA A 136 28.80 2.13 4.91
CA ALA A 136 29.63 2.28 6.10
C ALA A 136 29.40 1.15 7.11
N LEU A 137 28.13 0.80 7.35
CA LEU A 137 27.75 -0.25 8.28
C LEU A 137 28.06 -1.65 7.78
N ARG A 138 28.07 -1.91 6.47
CA ARG A 138 28.59 -3.17 5.90
C ARG A 138 30.11 -3.29 6.08
N SER A 139 30.84 -2.20 5.88
CA SER A 139 32.30 -2.17 6.05
C SER A 139 32.73 -2.37 7.52
N ASN A 140 31.95 -1.87 8.48
CA ASN A 140 32.21 -2.02 9.90
C ASN A 140 30.94 -2.40 10.69
N PRO A 141 30.52 -3.67 10.65
CA PRO A 141 29.21 -4.08 11.15
C PRO A 141 29.12 -4.19 12.68
N SER A 142 30.23 -4.10 13.42
CA SER A 142 30.30 -4.52 14.82
C SER A 142 29.87 -3.50 15.87
N HIS A 143 29.69 -2.22 15.51
CA HIS A 143 29.60 -1.14 16.51
C HIS A 143 28.19 -0.60 16.73
N LEU A 144 27.47 -0.26 15.66
CA LEU A 144 26.22 0.49 15.77
C LEU A 144 25.02 -0.44 16.06
N ILE A 145 24.28 -0.12 17.12
CA ILE A 145 23.14 -0.90 17.63
C ILE A 145 21.82 -0.17 17.33
N GLU A 146 21.81 1.16 17.39
CA GLU A 146 20.66 1.98 17.07
C GLU A 146 20.99 3.09 16.07
N LEU A 147 20.16 3.21 15.03
CA LEU A 147 20.25 4.25 14.02
C LEU A 147 18.87 4.89 13.83
N ASP A 148 18.80 6.21 14.03
CA ASP A 148 17.62 7.02 13.78
C ASP A 148 17.83 7.97 12.59
N LEU A 149 17.06 7.76 11.54
CA LEU A 149 17.05 8.51 10.28
C LEU A 149 15.67 9.12 9.99
N ARG A 150 14.77 9.15 10.98
CA ARG A 150 13.42 9.70 10.80
C ARG A 150 13.46 11.12 10.25
N GLY A 151 12.46 11.48 9.44
CA GLY A 151 12.36 12.82 8.86
C GLY A 151 13.12 13.02 7.55
N ASN A 152 14.06 12.13 7.20
CA ASN A 152 14.80 12.15 5.94
C ASN A 152 14.02 11.49 4.78
N ASP A 153 14.65 11.29 3.62
CA ASP A 153 14.06 10.58 2.48
C ASP A 153 14.97 9.48 1.91
N PRO A 154 14.74 8.19 2.22
CA PRO A 154 15.56 7.10 1.70
C PRO A 154 15.40 6.86 0.20
N GLY A 155 14.36 7.38 -0.45
CA GLY A 155 14.04 6.96 -1.82
C GLY A 155 13.83 5.44 -1.92
N GLN A 156 13.87 4.88 -3.14
CA GLN A 156 13.66 3.44 -3.34
C GLN A 156 14.94 2.65 -3.12
N SER A 157 16.07 3.12 -3.64
CA SER A 157 17.35 2.43 -3.50
C SER A 157 17.96 2.59 -2.10
N GLY A 158 17.71 3.68 -1.37
CA GLY A 158 18.12 3.75 0.04
C GLY A 158 17.34 2.77 0.92
N VAL A 159 16.03 2.61 0.70
CA VAL A 159 15.24 1.53 1.35
C VAL A 159 15.82 0.16 1.00
N LYS A 160 16.15 -0.07 -0.28
CA LYS A 160 16.75 -1.34 -0.72
C LYS A 160 18.07 -1.63 -0.01
N GLU A 161 19.02 -0.68 -0.01
CA GLU A 161 20.32 -0.87 0.63
C GLU A 161 20.19 -1.10 2.15
N LEU A 162 19.30 -0.38 2.84
CA LEU A 162 19.02 -0.63 4.25
C LEU A 162 18.40 -2.01 4.48
N ASN A 163 17.47 -2.42 3.63
CA ASN A 163 16.84 -3.73 3.74
C ASN A 163 17.89 -4.84 3.53
N ASP A 164 18.76 -4.71 2.54
CA ASP A 164 19.83 -5.66 2.26
C ASP A 164 20.85 -5.70 3.42
N LEU A 165 21.19 -4.54 4.02
CA LEU A 165 22.01 -4.46 5.23
C LEU A 165 21.38 -5.22 6.41
N LEU A 166 20.07 -5.10 6.63
CA LEU A 166 19.37 -5.78 7.73
C LEU A 166 19.26 -7.29 7.53
N GLN A 167 19.41 -7.79 6.30
CA GLN A 167 19.47 -9.23 6.01
C GLN A 167 20.89 -9.79 6.12
N ASP A 168 21.92 -8.94 6.23
CA ASP A 168 23.31 -9.39 6.43
C ASP A 168 23.47 -10.01 7.83
N PRO A 169 23.91 -11.28 7.94
CA PRO A 169 24.11 -11.95 9.24
C PRO A 169 25.12 -11.24 10.16
N ASN A 170 26.02 -10.43 9.60
CA ASN A 170 27.01 -9.70 10.38
C ASN A 170 26.46 -8.41 10.98
N CYS A 171 25.33 -7.90 10.47
CA CYS A 171 24.74 -6.65 10.91
C CYS A 171 24.34 -6.72 12.38
N GLN A 172 24.90 -5.83 13.22
CA GLN A 172 24.58 -5.75 14.65
C GLN A 172 23.45 -4.75 14.97
N LEU A 173 22.89 -4.10 13.94
CA LEU A 173 21.87 -3.07 14.12
C LEU A 173 20.57 -3.72 14.63
N LYS A 174 20.20 -3.39 15.87
CA LYS A 174 18.98 -3.92 16.51
C LYS A 174 17.79 -3.01 16.29
N THR A 175 18.04 -1.71 16.18
CA THR A 175 16.98 -0.72 15.97
C THR A 175 17.34 0.22 14.84
N LEU A 176 16.55 0.18 13.77
CA LEU A 176 16.59 1.15 12.68
C LEU A 176 15.26 1.88 12.64
N ARG A 177 15.28 3.21 12.74
CA ARG A 177 14.09 4.06 12.67
C ARG A 177 14.24 5.00 11.49
N PHE A 178 13.37 4.90 10.50
CA PHE A 178 13.31 5.90 9.42
C PHE A 178 11.87 6.25 9.01
N LEU A 179 10.90 5.43 9.43
CA LEU A 179 9.48 5.73 9.29
C LEU A 179 8.97 6.63 10.40
N ARG A 180 7.84 7.30 10.12
CA ARG A 180 7.22 8.29 11.01
C ARG A 180 6.84 7.72 12.38
N SER A 181 6.52 6.43 12.47
CA SER A 181 6.02 5.83 13.71
C SER A 181 6.42 4.36 13.86
N PRO A 182 6.57 3.86 15.10
CA PRO A 182 6.82 2.44 15.35
C PRO A 182 5.74 1.53 14.74
N ALA A 183 4.49 1.96 14.72
CA ALA A 183 3.40 1.21 14.10
C ALA A 183 3.59 1.01 12.58
N ALA A 184 4.24 1.95 11.90
CA ALA A 184 4.60 1.81 10.50
C ALA A 184 5.76 0.84 10.30
N ASP A 185 6.75 0.84 11.20
CA ASP A 185 7.85 -0.16 11.19
C ASP A 185 7.31 -1.57 11.43
N GLU A 186 6.42 -1.74 12.42
CA GLU A 186 5.74 -3.02 12.70
C GLU A 186 4.90 -3.49 11.51
N ALA A 187 4.21 -2.58 10.81
CA ALA A 187 3.52 -2.90 9.57
C ALA A 187 4.49 -3.35 8.47
N CYS A 188 5.64 -2.68 8.30
CA CYS A 188 6.65 -3.09 7.35
C CYS A 188 7.16 -4.51 7.62
N GLN A 189 7.44 -4.83 8.88
CA GLN A 189 7.86 -6.18 9.28
C GLN A 189 6.77 -7.21 9.01
N TYR A 190 5.53 -6.94 9.42
CA TYR A 190 4.39 -7.83 9.19
C TYR A 190 4.17 -8.10 7.70
N VAL A 191 4.15 -7.05 6.88
CA VAL A 191 3.94 -7.19 5.42
C VAL A 191 5.12 -7.90 4.77
N SER A 192 6.37 -7.57 5.15
CA SER A 192 7.55 -8.23 4.60
C SER A 192 7.56 -9.73 4.90
N GLY A 193 7.13 -10.14 6.10
CA GLY A 193 6.97 -11.55 6.46
C GLY A 193 5.92 -12.29 5.62
N ILE A 194 4.96 -11.57 5.03
CA ILE A 194 3.90 -12.14 4.20
C ILE A 194 4.30 -12.19 2.71
N VAL A 195 4.83 -11.09 2.19
CA VAL A 195 5.07 -10.92 0.75
C VAL A 195 6.53 -11.12 0.35
N GLY A 196 7.42 -11.34 1.33
CA GLY A 196 8.87 -11.54 1.12
C GLY A 196 9.63 -10.30 0.68
N LYS A 197 8.99 -9.13 0.67
CA LYS A 197 9.58 -7.86 0.21
C LYS A 197 9.13 -6.70 1.10
N ASN A 198 10.01 -5.73 1.28
CA ASN A 198 9.68 -4.50 2.01
C ASN A 198 8.56 -3.72 1.29
N PRO A 199 7.45 -3.38 1.97
CA PRO A 199 6.31 -2.74 1.31
C PRO A 199 6.60 -1.35 0.76
N LEU A 200 7.64 -0.67 1.23
CA LEU A 200 8.07 0.61 0.68
C LEU A 200 8.66 0.48 -0.72
N LEU A 201 9.04 -0.74 -1.13
CA LEU A 201 9.50 -1.07 -2.48
C LEU A 201 8.36 -1.53 -3.41
N LEU A 202 7.14 -1.66 -2.89
CA LEU A 202 6.00 -2.18 -3.63
C LEU A 202 5.16 -1.06 -4.24
N ARG A 203 4.53 -1.39 -5.38
CA ARG A 203 3.44 -0.59 -5.98
C ARG A 203 2.09 -1.23 -5.77
N GLU A 204 2.05 -2.52 -5.50
CA GLU A 204 0.84 -3.27 -5.29
C GLU A 204 0.99 -4.10 -4.03
N LEU A 205 0.01 -3.99 -3.14
CA LEU A 205 -0.04 -4.76 -1.91
C LEU A 205 -1.36 -5.51 -1.84
N ASN A 206 -1.27 -6.84 -1.76
CA ASN A 206 -2.41 -7.71 -1.58
C ASN A 206 -2.26 -8.47 -0.25
N LEU A 207 -3.15 -8.17 0.69
CA LEU A 207 -3.23 -8.85 1.99
C LEU A 207 -4.52 -9.65 2.15
N SER A 208 -5.20 -9.96 1.04
CA SER A 208 -6.52 -10.61 1.05
C SER A 208 -6.54 -11.89 1.90
N GLU A 209 -7.72 -12.18 2.46
CA GLU A 209 -8.07 -13.38 3.23
C GLU A 209 -7.21 -13.55 4.48
N ARG A 210 -6.83 -12.42 5.09
CA ARG A 210 -6.09 -12.38 6.35
C ARG A 210 -6.87 -11.61 7.39
N GLU A 211 -7.06 -12.20 8.55
CA GLU A 211 -7.66 -11.53 9.68
C GLU A 211 -6.67 -10.53 10.28
N LEU A 212 -6.88 -9.25 9.99
CA LEU A 212 -5.96 -8.19 10.42
C LEU A 212 -6.22 -7.78 11.88
N GLY A 213 -7.50 -7.73 12.29
CA GLY A 213 -7.89 -7.17 13.59
C GLY A 213 -7.50 -5.69 13.76
N ASP A 214 -7.87 -5.09 14.90
CA ASP A 214 -7.65 -3.66 15.14
C ASP A 214 -6.16 -3.29 15.15
N THR A 215 -5.31 -4.14 15.72
CA THR A 215 -3.86 -3.89 15.81
C THR A 215 -3.21 -3.80 14.42
N ARG A 216 -3.40 -4.80 13.55
CA ARG A 216 -2.76 -4.76 12.22
C ARG A 216 -3.37 -3.69 11.33
N VAL A 217 -4.67 -3.40 11.45
CA VAL A 217 -5.28 -2.29 10.71
C VAL A 217 -4.65 -0.96 11.12
N ASN A 218 -4.44 -0.70 12.41
CA ASN A 218 -3.78 0.52 12.87
C ASN A 218 -2.33 0.62 12.38
N GLN A 219 -1.59 -0.49 12.40
CA GLN A 219 -0.22 -0.54 11.86
C GLN A 219 -0.20 -0.25 10.36
N ILE A 220 -1.04 -0.93 9.57
CA ILE A 220 -1.15 -0.73 8.11
C ILE A 220 -1.57 0.72 7.82
N ALA A 221 -2.50 1.28 8.60
CA ALA A 221 -2.90 2.67 8.47
C ALA A 221 -1.72 3.63 8.74
N ALA A 222 -0.89 3.35 9.75
CA ALA A 222 0.32 4.13 10.02
C ALA A 222 1.32 4.07 8.84
N LEU A 223 1.50 2.89 8.22
CA LEU A 223 2.31 2.73 7.01
C LEU A 223 1.73 3.51 5.82
N LEU A 224 0.42 3.46 5.60
CA LEU A 224 -0.24 4.21 4.52
C LEU A 224 -0.14 5.73 4.70
N GLN A 225 -0.12 6.22 5.95
CA GLN A 225 0.10 7.64 6.26
C GLN A 225 1.55 8.09 6.06
N ASP A 226 2.50 7.14 6.04
CA ASP A 226 3.90 7.46 5.88
C ASP A 226 4.20 7.99 4.47
N LYS A 227 4.99 9.06 4.38
CA LYS A 227 5.32 9.72 3.11
C LYS A 227 6.11 8.81 2.16
N HIS A 228 6.81 7.80 2.69
CA HIS A 228 7.60 6.85 1.93
C HIS A 228 6.75 5.72 1.32
N CYS A 229 5.51 5.52 1.77
CA CYS A 229 4.62 4.54 1.16
C CYS A 229 4.10 5.07 -0.20
N LYS A 230 4.38 4.32 -1.28
CA LYS A 230 4.07 4.70 -2.67
C LYS A 230 3.19 3.67 -3.40
N LEU A 231 2.32 2.99 -2.65
CA LEU A 231 1.40 2.00 -3.20
C LEU A 231 0.40 2.65 -4.17
N ASN A 232 0.25 2.02 -5.34
CA ASN A 232 -0.74 2.34 -6.36
C ASN A 232 -1.99 1.46 -6.21
N LYS A 233 -1.83 0.24 -5.70
CA LYS A 233 -2.92 -0.72 -5.51
C LYS A 233 -2.87 -1.32 -4.12
N LEU A 234 -4.03 -1.30 -3.45
CA LEU A 234 -4.23 -1.93 -2.15
C LEU A 234 -5.44 -2.87 -2.22
N THR A 235 -5.20 -4.16 -1.96
CA THR A 235 -6.23 -5.19 -1.93
C THR A 235 -6.28 -5.80 -0.53
N LEU A 236 -7.42 -5.58 0.15
CA LEU A 236 -7.73 -6.09 1.49
C LEU A 236 -9.00 -6.95 1.46
N ARG A 237 -9.15 -7.81 0.45
CA ARG A 237 -10.38 -8.60 0.26
C ARG A 237 -10.53 -9.61 1.40
N GLY A 238 -11.71 -9.76 1.98
CA GLY A 238 -11.97 -10.81 2.97
C GLY A 238 -11.07 -10.71 4.21
N CYS A 239 -10.63 -9.50 4.58
CA CYS A 239 -9.75 -9.27 5.73
C CYS A 239 -10.49 -9.06 7.05
N SER A 240 -11.80 -9.34 7.08
CA SER A 240 -12.70 -9.06 8.20
C SER A 240 -12.71 -7.57 8.61
N ILE A 241 -12.50 -6.65 7.66
CA ILE A 241 -12.53 -5.20 7.92
C ILE A 241 -13.93 -4.78 8.33
N THR A 242 -14.03 -4.17 9.51
CA THR A 242 -15.26 -3.57 10.05
C THR A 242 -15.44 -2.12 9.62
N GLU A 243 -16.61 -1.53 9.88
CA GLU A 243 -16.86 -0.10 9.74
C GLU A 243 -15.76 0.77 10.38
N LYS A 244 -15.44 0.52 11.65
CA LYS A 244 -14.44 1.28 12.43
C LYS A 244 -13.05 1.20 11.80
N GLN A 245 -12.67 0.02 11.34
CA GLN A 245 -11.40 -0.20 10.66
C GLN A 245 -11.36 0.46 9.28
N CYS A 246 -12.48 0.46 8.57
CA CYS A 246 -12.63 1.19 7.30
C CYS A 246 -12.43 2.71 7.50
N LEU A 247 -12.94 3.29 8.59
CA LEU A 247 -12.67 4.69 8.95
C LEU A 247 -11.16 4.94 9.15
N ILE A 248 -10.48 4.07 9.91
CA ILE A 248 -9.04 4.21 10.17
C ILE A 248 -8.25 4.17 8.85
N LEU A 249 -8.56 3.22 7.97
CA LEU A 249 -7.91 3.08 6.67
C LEU A 249 -8.18 4.28 5.75
N THR A 250 -9.42 4.74 5.67
CA THR A 250 -9.80 5.88 4.80
C THR A 250 -9.17 7.19 5.27
N LEU A 251 -9.10 7.44 6.58
CA LEU A 251 -8.36 8.58 7.15
C LEU A 251 -6.85 8.51 6.85
N ALA A 252 -6.27 7.31 6.91
CA ALA A 252 -4.87 7.12 6.53
C ALA A 252 -4.63 7.44 5.05
N LEU A 253 -5.49 6.93 4.17
CA LEU A 253 -5.42 7.23 2.74
C LEU A 253 -5.51 8.74 2.48
N CYS A 254 -6.37 9.48 3.19
CA CYS A 254 -6.51 10.95 3.09
C CYS A 254 -5.21 11.73 3.35
N SER A 255 -4.24 11.13 4.04
CA SER A 255 -2.94 11.77 4.34
C SER A 255 -1.93 11.63 3.20
N ASN A 256 -2.06 10.61 2.34
CA ASN A 256 -1.12 10.29 1.26
C ASN A 256 -1.86 9.86 -0.05
N LEU A 257 -2.85 10.64 -0.46
CA LEU A 257 -3.78 10.31 -1.55
C LEU A 257 -3.20 10.30 -2.98
N SER A 258 -1.96 10.77 -3.18
CA SER A 258 -1.47 11.07 -4.52
C SER A 258 -1.09 9.84 -5.33
N HIS A 259 -0.81 8.70 -4.69
CA HIS A 259 -0.30 7.49 -5.36
C HIS A 259 -1.36 6.42 -5.60
N LEU A 260 -2.34 6.25 -4.70
CA LEU A 260 -3.32 5.16 -4.83
C LEU A 260 -4.24 5.37 -6.04
N ARG A 261 -4.40 4.32 -6.83
CA ARG A 261 -5.25 4.23 -8.03
C ARG A 261 -6.29 3.13 -7.90
N GLU A 262 -6.00 2.07 -7.16
CA GLU A 262 -6.91 0.93 -6.97
C GLU A 262 -7.05 0.58 -5.50
N LEU A 263 -8.30 0.51 -5.04
CA LEU A 263 -8.68 0.07 -3.71
C LEU A 263 -9.73 -1.03 -3.82
N ASP A 264 -9.40 -2.18 -3.25
CA ASP A 264 -10.30 -3.33 -3.18
C ASP A 264 -10.53 -3.71 -1.72
N LEU A 265 -11.76 -3.46 -1.24
CA LEU A 265 -12.24 -3.81 0.09
C LEU A 265 -13.32 -4.89 0.03
N SER A 266 -13.38 -5.67 -1.05
CA SER A 266 -14.44 -6.66 -1.26
C SER A 266 -14.48 -7.73 -0.16
N GLY A 267 -15.65 -8.27 0.16
CA GLY A 267 -15.83 -9.34 1.15
C GLY A 267 -15.61 -8.92 2.59
N ASN A 268 -15.67 -7.61 2.91
CA ASN A 268 -15.53 -7.08 4.25
C ASN A 268 -16.85 -6.51 4.79
N LYS A 269 -17.06 -6.52 6.10
CA LYS A 269 -18.27 -5.97 6.75
C LYS A 269 -18.12 -4.48 7.04
N ILE A 270 -17.90 -3.68 6.00
CA ILE A 270 -17.76 -2.22 6.15
C ILE A 270 -19.11 -1.52 6.30
N GLU A 271 -20.19 -2.12 5.78
CA GLU A 271 -21.57 -1.62 5.85
C GLU A 271 -21.74 -0.20 5.27
N ASN A 272 -22.94 0.38 5.40
CA ASN A 272 -23.25 1.70 4.85
C ASN A 272 -22.38 2.82 5.42
N LYS A 273 -22.01 2.73 6.69
CA LYS A 273 -21.16 3.75 7.33
C LYS A 273 -19.71 3.66 6.87
N GLY A 274 -19.16 2.47 6.63
CA GLY A 274 -17.85 2.32 6.00
C GLY A 274 -17.82 2.89 4.58
N VAL A 275 -18.87 2.65 3.78
CA VAL A 275 -19.03 3.29 2.46
C VAL A 275 -19.07 4.81 2.57
N LYS A 276 -19.72 5.37 3.60
CA LYS A 276 -19.71 6.81 3.85
C LYS A 276 -18.30 7.34 4.07
N HIS A 277 -17.46 6.63 4.81
CA HIS A 277 -16.04 7.02 4.99
C HIS A 277 -15.24 6.93 3.70
N VAL A 278 -15.43 5.88 2.89
CA VAL A 278 -14.84 5.80 1.54
C VAL A 278 -15.30 6.98 0.67
N SER A 279 -16.57 7.36 0.80
CA SER A 279 -17.16 8.49 0.07
C SER A 279 -16.52 9.83 0.47
N GLU A 280 -16.20 10.02 1.76
CA GLU A 280 -15.48 11.20 2.25
C GLU A 280 -14.07 11.27 1.64
N THR A 281 -13.37 10.15 1.51
CA THR A 281 -12.08 10.08 0.81
C THR A 281 -12.19 10.44 -0.67
N LEU A 282 -13.24 9.96 -1.36
CA LEU A 282 -13.45 10.24 -2.78
C LEU A 282 -13.79 11.71 -3.06
N LYS A 283 -14.39 12.43 -2.11
CA LYS A 283 -14.67 13.88 -2.21
C LYS A 283 -13.40 14.73 -2.22
N ASP A 284 -12.29 14.23 -1.66
CA ASP A 284 -11.04 14.96 -1.64
C ASP A 284 -10.47 15.12 -3.07
N VAL A 285 -10.20 16.36 -3.48
CA VAL A 285 -9.70 16.71 -4.82
C VAL A 285 -8.33 16.09 -5.14
N ARG A 286 -7.56 15.74 -4.09
CA ARG A 286 -6.27 15.05 -4.20
C ARG A 286 -6.45 13.57 -4.48
N CYS A 287 -7.62 12.99 -4.21
CA CYS A 287 -7.92 11.59 -4.50
C CYS A 287 -7.92 11.36 -6.02
N LYS A 288 -7.08 10.42 -6.46
CA LYS A 288 -6.90 10.01 -7.87
C LYS A 288 -7.31 8.55 -8.10
N LEU A 289 -8.18 8.01 -7.25
CA LEU A 289 -8.63 6.63 -7.36
C LEU A 289 -9.35 6.40 -8.70
N GLU A 290 -8.92 5.37 -9.41
CA GLU A 290 -9.43 4.96 -10.72
C GLU A 290 -10.30 3.71 -10.62
N ARG A 291 -10.01 2.82 -9.67
CA ARG A 291 -10.76 1.57 -9.46
C ARG A 291 -11.14 1.42 -8.00
N LEU A 292 -12.43 1.22 -7.77
CA LEU A 292 -12.98 0.94 -6.45
C LEU A 292 -13.81 -0.34 -6.49
N ARG A 293 -13.42 -1.33 -5.69
CA ARG A 293 -14.18 -2.56 -5.55
C ARG A 293 -14.66 -2.73 -4.12
N LEU A 294 -15.97 -2.80 -3.97
CA LEU A 294 -16.69 -2.97 -2.71
C LEU A 294 -17.66 -4.15 -2.83
N ARG A 295 -17.25 -5.25 -3.49
CA ARG A 295 -18.11 -6.41 -3.69
C ARG A 295 -18.43 -7.07 -2.35
N SER A 296 -19.68 -7.44 -2.11
CA SER A 296 -20.12 -8.17 -0.90
C SER A 296 -19.65 -7.48 0.39
N CYS A 297 -19.96 -6.19 0.52
CA CYS A 297 -19.53 -5.32 1.62
C CYS A 297 -20.60 -5.09 2.71
N ASP A 298 -21.69 -5.88 2.66
CA ASP A 298 -22.91 -5.72 3.48
C ASP A 298 -23.53 -4.31 3.39
N ILE A 299 -23.54 -3.74 2.18
CA ILE A 299 -24.13 -2.42 1.92
C ILE A 299 -25.67 -2.59 1.82
N LYS A 300 -26.39 -2.29 2.91
CA LYS A 300 -27.87 -2.41 3.04
C LYS A 300 -28.62 -1.26 2.37
N ALA A 301 -29.93 -1.39 2.17
CA ALA A 301 -30.77 -0.51 1.35
C ALA A 301 -30.76 1.00 1.71
N ASP A 302 -30.22 1.39 2.86
CA ASP A 302 -30.16 2.79 3.31
C ASP A 302 -29.10 3.65 2.57
N ASP A 303 -29.25 4.96 2.75
CA ASP A 303 -28.78 6.05 1.89
C ASP A 303 -27.37 5.92 1.26
N PHE A 304 -27.34 5.40 0.03
CA PHE A 304 -26.16 5.36 -0.86
C PHE A 304 -25.86 6.74 -1.51
N SER A 305 -26.56 7.81 -1.13
CA SER A 305 -26.32 9.17 -1.65
C SER A 305 -24.90 9.66 -1.33
N ALA A 306 -24.28 9.18 -0.25
CA ALA A 306 -22.94 9.57 0.13
C ALA A 306 -21.93 9.24 -1.00
N LEU A 307 -21.98 8.02 -1.53
CA LEU A 307 -21.05 7.61 -2.60
C LEU A 307 -21.35 8.33 -3.90
N THR A 308 -22.61 8.42 -4.30
CA THR A 308 -22.96 9.08 -5.57
C THR A 308 -22.74 10.58 -5.52
N SER A 309 -22.97 11.24 -4.37
CA SER A 309 -22.61 12.65 -4.17
C SER A 309 -21.10 12.86 -4.22
N ALA A 310 -20.31 11.96 -3.62
CA ALA A 310 -18.85 12.00 -3.71
C ALA A 310 -18.37 11.91 -5.15
N LEU A 311 -18.86 10.90 -5.89
CA LEU A 311 -18.50 10.71 -7.29
C LEU A 311 -19.02 11.83 -8.21
N LYS A 312 -20.17 12.47 -7.89
CA LYS A 312 -20.63 13.67 -8.60
C LYS A 312 -19.73 14.88 -8.33
N SER A 313 -19.16 14.99 -7.13
CA SER A 313 -18.28 16.10 -6.72
C SER A 313 -16.85 16.00 -7.26
N ASN A 314 -16.31 14.79 -7.38
CA ASN A 314 -14.98 14.49 -7.94
C ASN A 314 -15.04 13.43 -9.06
N PRO A 315 -15.73 13.72 -10.18
CA PRO A 315 -16.09 12.71 -11.18
C PRO A 315 -14.97 12.30 -12.15
N SER A 316 -13.79 12.94 -12.11
CA SER A 316 -12.82 12.86 -13.20
C SER A 316 -11.90 11.64 -13.20
N HIS A 317 -11.81 10.90 -12.09
CA HIS A 317 -10.78 9.87 -11.93
C HIS A 317 -11.32 8.44 -11.98
N LEU A 318 -12.48 8.16 -11.36
CA LEU A 318 -12.99 6.79 -11.31
C LEU A 318 -13.37 6.27 -12.70
N ARG A 319 -12.87 5.08 -13.02
CA ARG A 319 -13.06 4.33 -14.27
C ARG A 319 -13.76 3.02 -14.03
N GLU A 320 -13.53 2.39 -12.88
CA GLU A 320 -14.11 1.11 -12.52
C GLU A 320 -14.77 1.18 -11.14
N LEU A 321 -16.01 0.70 -11.08
CA LEU A 321 -16.78 0.56 -9.85
C LEU A 321 -17.42 -0.82 -9.82
N ASP A 322 -17.02 -1.63 -8.84
CA ASP A 322 -17.62 -2.93 -8.56
C ASP A 322 -18.37 -2.90 -7.23
N LEU A 323 -19.67 -3.11 -7.30
CA LEU A 323 -20.60 -3.16 -6.15
C LEU A 323 -21.33 -4.50 -6.08
N SER A 324 -20.82 -5.53 -6.76
CA SER A 324 -21.44 -6.85 -6.84
C SER A 324 -21.75 -7.44 -5.46
N GLY A 325 -22.78 -8.26 -5.33
CA GLY A 325 -23.11 -8.96 -4.09
C GLY A 325 -23.56 -8.03 -2.94
N ASN A 326 -23.93 -6.79 -3.24
CA ASN A 326 -24.59 -5.88 -2.30
C ASN A 326 -26.05 -5.71 -2.71
N GLU A 327 -26.94 -5.69 -1.73
CA GLU A 327 -28.37 -5.53 -2.00
C GLU A 327 -28.65 -4.13 -2.55
N MET A 328 -29.03 -4.08 -3.82
CA MET A 328 -29.44 -2.86 -4.50
C MET A 328 -30.96 -2.75 -4.45
N GLY A 329 -31.44 -1.68 -3.84
CA GLY A 329 -32.83 -1.24 -3.98
C GLY A 329 -32.97 -0.19 -5.09
N GLN A 330 -34.22 0.12 -5.47
CA GLN A 330 -34.55 1.14 -6.49
C GLN A 330 -33.86 2.49 -6.25
N SER A 331 -33.80 2.93 -4.99
CA SER A 331 -33.16 4.20 -4.61
C SER A 331 -31.66 4.22 -4.98
N LYS A 332 -30.93 3.12 -4.74
CA LYS A 332 -29.50 3.03 -5.07
C LYS A 332 -29.26 2.99 -6.57
N VAL A 333 -30.06 2.23 -7.30
CA VAL A 333 -29.98 2.16 -8.76
C VAL A 333 -30.30 3.51 -9.37
N LYS A 334 -31.32 4.23 -8.87
CA LYS A 334 -31.61 5.61 -9.27
C LYS A 334 -30.42 6.55 -9.01
N ASN A 335 -29.80 6.48 -7.84
CA ASN A 335 -28.63 7.29 -7.52
C ASN A 335 -27.42 7.01 -8.44
N LEU A 336 -27.18 5.73 -8.78
CA LEU A 336 -26.15 5.34 -9.76
C LEU A 336 -26.50 5.83 -11.17
N SER A 337 -27.76 5.71 -11.58
CA SER A 337 -28.25 6.28 -12.83
C SER A 337 -27.99 7.78 -12.91
N GLU A 338 -28.31 8.54 -11.86
CA GLU A 338 -28.02 9.99 -11.83
C GLU A 338 -26.52 10.31 -11.90
N LEU A 339 -25.66 9.45 -11.36
CA LEU A 339 -24.21 9.59 -11.50
C LEU A 339 -23.76 9.40 -12.95
N LEU A 340 -24.29 8.37 -13.64
CA LEU A 340 -23.98 8.12 -15.06
C LEU A 340 -24.44 9.25 -15.98
N MET A 341 -25.46 10.01 -15.58
CA MET A 341 -25.96 11.20 -16.31
C MET A 341 -25.08 12.45 -16.15
N ASN A 342 -24.14 12.43 -15.20
CA ASN A 342 -23.22 13.53 -15.00
C ASN A 342 -22.24 13.58 -16.18
N PRO A 343 -22.17 14.67 -16.96
CA PRO A 343 -21.32 14.75 -18.14
C PRO A 343 -19.82 14.66 -17.82
N LYS A 344 -19.44 14.90 -16.56
CA LYS A 344 -18.05 14.74 -16.11
C LYS A 344 -17.73 13.32 -15.65
N CYS A 345 -18.72 12.44 -15.52
CA CYS A 345 -18.52 11.04 -15.14
C CYS A 345 -17.73 10.32 -16.24
N LYS A 346 -16.61 9.70 -15.85
CA LYS A 346 -15.75 8.94 -16.74
C LYS A 346 -15.75 7.45 -16.44
N LEU A 347 -16.79 6.95 -15.77
CA LEU A 347 -16.90 5.53 -15.46
C LEU A 347 -16.98 4.71 -16.77
N GLU A 348 -16.07 3.77 -16.92
CA GLU A 348 -15.94 2.89 -18.09
C GLU A 348 -16.44 1.48 -17.76
N LYS A 349 -16.33 1.04 -16.50
CA LYS A 349 -16.74 -0.28 -16.04
C LYS A 349 -17.62 -0.16 -14.80
N LEU A 350 -18.83 -0.72 -14.90
CA LEU A 350 -19.77 -0.82 -13.78
C LEU A 350 -20.18 -2.29 -13.62
N VAL A 351 -19.90 -2.86 -12.45
CA VAL A 351 -20.22 -4.26 -12.13
C VAL A 351 -21.19 -4.30 -10.95
N LEU A 352 -22.36 -4.90 -11.19
CA LEU A 352 -23.49 -5.01 -10.28
C LEU A 352 -23.99 -6.46 -10.21
N CYS A 353 -23.08 -7.43 -10.22
CA CYS A 353 -23.47 -8.84 -10.26
C CYS A 353 -24.04 -9.29 -8.90
N GLY A 354 -25.15 -10.03 -8.85
CA GLY A 354 -25.72 -10.50 -7.59
C GLY A 354 -26.22 -9.38 -6.69
N CYS A 355 -26.79 -8.32 -7.28
CA CYS A 355 -27.21 -7.11 -6.59
C CYS A 355 -28.72 -7.05 -6.32
N SER A 356 -29.46 -8.13 -6.59
CA SER A 356 -30.94 -8.14 -6.52
C SER A 356 -31.61 -7.17 -7.51
N ILE A 357 -30.98 -6.88 -8.64
CA ILE A 357 -31.57 -6.07 -9.72
C ILE A 357 -32.70 -6.86 -10.37
N THR A 358 -33.89 -6.27 -10.45
CA THR A 358 -35.04 -6.85 -11.16
C THR A 358 -35.31 -6.13 -12.49
N GLU A 359 -36.35 -6.54 -13.20
CA GLU A 359 -36.88 -5.85 -14.38
C GLU A 359 -37.09 -4.33 -14.16
N LYS A 360 -37.56 -3.93 -12.96
CA LYS A 360 -37.85 -2.54 -12.61
C LYS A 360 -36.58 -1.71 -12.48
N GLU A 361 -35.57 -2.23 -11.78
CA GLU A 361 -34.28 -1.55 -11.65
C GLU A 361 -33.52 -1.54 -12.98
N SER A 362 -33.65 -2.60 -13.80
CA SER A 362 -33.13 -2.62 -15.16
C SER A 362 -33.69 -1.45 -15.97
N LEU A 363 -35.02 -1.23 -15.94
CA LEU A 363 -35.66 -0.09 -16.61
C LEU A 363 -35.08 1.27 -16.17
N ILE A 364 -34.86 1.46 -14.87
CA ILE A 364 -34.28 2.70 -14.33
C ILE A 364 -32.85 2.91 -14.85
N LEU A 365 -32.05 1.85 -14.88
CA LEU A 365 -30.67 1.89 -15.37
C LEU A 365 -30.62 2.17 -16.88
N THR A 366 -31.43 1.48 -17.67
CA THR A 366 -31.40 1.57 -19.14
C THR A 366 -31.97 2.87 -19.66
N SER A 367 -33.10 3.34 -19.09
CA SER A 367 -33.69 4.64 -19.44
C SER A 367 -32.67 5.76 -19.34
N THR A 368 -31.78 5.66 -18.35
CA THR A 368 -30.71 6.61 -18.10
C THR A 368 -29.60 6.51 -19.14
N LEU A 369 -29.15 5.29 -19.45
CA LEU A 369 -28.11 5.04 -20.47
C LEU A 369 -28.53 5.53 -21.86
N CYS A 370 -29.83 5.52 -22.17
CA CYS A 370 -30.37 6.02 -23.44
C CYS A 370 -30.48 7.55 -23.51
N LEU A 371 -30.45 8.28 -22.39
CA LEU A 371 -30.66 9.74 -22.40
C LEU A 371 -29.40 10.50 -22.81
N LYS A 372 -28.20 10.03 -22.46
CA LYS A 372 -26.93 10.73 -22.71
C LYS A 372 -25.80 9.79 -23.12
N PRO A 373 -24.81 10.27 -23.89
CA PRO A 373 -23.59 9.52 -24.16
C PRO A 373 -22.89 9.22 -22.83
N THR A 374 -22.64 7.94 -22.59
CA THR A 374 -21.85 7.49 -21.44
C THR A 374 -20.45 7.07 -21.88
N HIS A 375 -19.50 7.11 -20.95
CA HIS A 375 -18.17 6.53 -21.16
C HIS A 375 -18.16 5.01 -20.92
N LEU A 376 -19.31 4.43 -20.56
CA LEU A 376 -19.42 3.04 -20.18
C LEU A 376 -19.05 2.14 -21.37
N ARG A 377 -18.17 1.19 -21.10
CA ARG A 377 -17.67 0.14 -21.99
C ARG A 377 -17.99 -1.24 -21.48
N GLU A 378 -18.14 -1.41 -20.17
CA GLU A 378 -18.45 -2.69 -19.57
C GLU A 378 -19.58 -2.55 -18.54
N LEU A 379 -20.59 -3.39 -18.71
CA LEU A 379 -21.73 -3.49 -17.80
C LEU A 379 -21.90 -4.95 -17.37
N GLY A 380 -21.60 -5.23 -16.10
CA GLY A 380 -21.80 -6.54 -15.48
C GLY A 380 -23.08 -6.57 -14.67
N LEU A 381 -24.01 -7.44 -15.04
CA LEU A 381 -25.35 -7.57 -14.46
C LEU A 381 -25.72 -9.02 -14.11
N SER A 382 -24.75 -9.93 -14.11
CA SER A 382 -24.95 -11.36 -13.85
C SER A 382 -25.54 -11.66 -12.47
N GLN A 383 -26.17 -12.82 -12.31
CA GLN A 383 -26.78 -13.28 -11.05
C GLN A 383 -27.86 -12.32 -10.51
N ASN A 384 -28.63 -11.68 -11.39
CA ASN A 384 -29.73 -10.79 -11.06
C ASN A 384 -31.04 -11.30 -11.68
N LYS A 385 -32.21 -10.89 -11.17
CA LYS A 385 -33.51 -11.32 -11.73
C LYS A 385 -33.99 -10.38 -12.83
N ILE A 386 -33.17 -10.24 -13.87
CA ILE A 386 -33.45 -9.32 -14.98
C ILE A 386 -34.57 -9.86 -15.86
N GLU A 387 -34.61 -11.17 -16.08
CA GLU A 387 -35.65 -11.86 -16.86
C GLU A 387 -35.77 -11.29 -18.30
N ASN A 388 -36.74 -11.77 -19.08
CA ASN A 388 -36.86 -11.36 -20.49
C ASN A 388 -37.25 -9.87 -20.61
N THR A 389 -38.11 -9.35 -19.72
CA THR A 389 -38.54 -7.94 -19.75
C THR A 389 -37.38 -7.00 -19.48
N GLY A 390 -36.52 -7.33 -18.51
CA GLY A 390 -35.33 -6.52 -18.22
C GLY A 390 -34.31 -6.54 -19.36
N VAL A 391 -34.18 -7.66 -20.09
CA VAL A 391 -33.38 -7.73 -21.32
C VAL A 391 -33.96 -6.85 -22.41
N ASN A 392 -35.28 -6.79 -22.56
CA ASN A 392 -35.93 -5.86 -23.52
C ASN A 392 -35.58 -4.41 -23.22
N HIS A 393 -35.54 -4.01 -21.94
CA HIS A 393 -35.08 -2.67 -21.56
C HIS A 393 -33.60 -2.43 -21.90
N LEU A 394 -32.73 -3.44 -21.76
CA LEU A 394 -31.31 -3.35 -22.14
C LEU A 394 -31.13 -3.25 -23.65
N CYS A 395 -32.02 -3.88 -24.43
CA CYS A 395 -32.02 -3.76 -25.88
C CYS A 395 -32.19 -2.31 -26.34
N ASP A 396 -32.96 -1.50 -25.62
CA ASP A 396 -33.12 -0.08 -25.95
C ASP A 396 -31.80 0.69 -25.85
N VAL A 397 -30.90 0.28 -24.95
CA VAL A 397 -29.54 0.84 -24.86
C VAL A 397 -28.70 0.43 -26.06
N LEU A 398 -28.78 -0.82 -26.48
CA LEU A 398 -28.04 -1.34 -27.65
C LEU A 398 -28.52 -0.71 -28.97
N LYS A 399 -29.81 -0.35 -29.04
CA LYS A 399 -30.38 0.39 -30.18
C LYS A 399 -29.91 1.82 -30.30
N ASP A 400 -29.43 2.42 -29.21
CA ASP A 400 -28.89 3.77 -29.28
C ASP A 400 -27.60 3.78 -30.11
N SER A 401 -27.60 4.52 -31.23
CA SER A 401 -26.43 4.70 -32.10
C SER A 401 -25.17 5.26 -31.40
N ARG A 402 -25.32 5.84 -30.20
CA ARG A 402 -24.23 6.37 -29.37
C ARG A 402 -23.66 5.33 -28.41
N CYS A 403 -24.32 4.17 -28.27
CA CYS A 403 -23.86 3.07 -27.44
C CYS A 403 -22.51 2.56 -27.95
N LYS A 404 -21.55 2.48 -27.02
CA LYS A 404 -20.19 2.01 -27.27
C LYS A 404 -19.83 0.90 -26.29
N LEU A 405 -20.84 0.15 -25.83
CA LEU A 405 -20.64 -0.94 -24.89
C LEU A 405 -19.83 -2.04 -25.58
N GLU A 406 -18.74 -2.44 -24.95
CA GLU A 406 -17.82 -3.48 -25.43
C GLU A 406 -18.09 -4.81 -24.74
N ARG A 407 -18.55 -4.81 -23.49
CA ARG A 407 -18.83 -6.03 -22.72
C ARG A 407 -20.15 -5.92 -21.98
N LEU A 408 -21.02 -6.91 -22.19
CA LEU A 408 -22.28 -7.07 -21.46
C LEU A 408 -22.34 -8.47 -20.87
N SER A 409 -22.41 -8.56 -19.54
CA SER A 409 -22.52 -9.84 -18.83
C SER A 409 -23.88 -9.93 -18.15
N LEU A 410 -24.63 -10.96 -18.53
CA LEU A 410 -25.99 -11.29 -18.11
C LEU A 410 -26.07 -12.79 -17.74
N ASN A 411 -24.99 -13.35 -17.18
CA ASN A 411 -24.95 -14.73 -16.74
C ASN A 411 -25.95 -14.96 -15.61
N ASP A 412 -26.69 -16.08 -15.64
CA ASP A 412 -27.65 -16.44 -14.58
C ASP A 412 -28.64 -15.29 -14.26
N CYS A 413 -29.31 -14.78 -15.29
CA CYS A 413 -30.20 -13.62 -15.20
C CYS A 413 -31.69 -13.95 -15.27
N GLY A 414 -32.06 -15.24 -15.27
CA GLY A 414 -33.44 -15.71 -15.47
C GLY A 414 -33.94 -15.55 -16.91
N ILE A 415 -33.03 -15.44 -17.88
CA ILE A 415 -33.37 -15.26 -19.29
C ILE A 415 -33.78 -16.60 -19.89
N THR A 416 -34.89 -16.61 -20.61
CA THR A 416 -35.43 -17.79 -21.31
C THR A 416 -35.61 -17.55 -22.80
N ASP A 417 -35.77 -16.30 -23.21
CA ASP A 417 -35.89 -15.90 -24.61
C ASP A 417 -34.98 -14.70 -24.92
N VAL A 418 -34.17 -14.83 -25.96
CA VAL A 418 -33.24 -13.80 -26.45
C VAL A 418 -33.63 -13.25 -27.82
N SER A 419 -34.86 -13.51 -28.29
CA SER A 419 -35.32 -13.06 -29.61
C SER A 419 -35.23 -11.53 -29.78
N SER A 420 -35.62 -10.77 -28.75
CA SER A 420 -35.55 -9.31 -28.74
C SER A 420 -34.11 -8.78 -28.76
N LEU A 421 -33.21 -9.42 -28.01
CA LEU A 421 -31.78 -9.12 -28.00
C LEU A 421 -31.16 -9.41 -29.36
N THR A 422 -31.50 -10.56 -29.96
CA THR A 422 -31.06 -10.98 -31.29
C THR A 422 -31.47 -9.95 -32.35
N GLN A 423 -32.74 -9.55 -32.37
CA GLN A 423 -33.25 -8.54 -33.29
C GLN A 423 -32.52 -7.20 -33.10
N SER A 424 -32.32 -6.79 -31.85
CA SER A 424 -31.64 -5.53 -31.53
C SER A 424 -30.17 -5.55 -31.93
N LEU A 425 -29.48 -6.68 -31.86
CA LEU A 425 -28.10 -6.79 -32.32
C LEU A 425 -28.01 -6.81 -33.85
N ALA A 426 -28.98 -7.42 -34.54
CA ALA A 426 -29.05 -7.45 -36.00
C ALA A 426 -29.34 -6.07 -36.62
N ASP A 427 -30.23 -5.29 -35.99
CA ASP A 427 -30.71 -4.02 -36.53
C ASP A 427 -29.83 -2.80 -36.19
N THR A 428 -28.75 -2.99 -35.44
CA THR A 428 -27.99 -1.89 -34.84
C THR A 428 -26.50 -1.98 -35.14
N LYS A 429 -25.80 -0.87 -34.89
CA LYS A 429 -24.33 -0.83 -34.96
C LYS A 429 -23.66 -1.33 -33.67
N ALA A 430 -24.42 -1.89 -32.72
CA ALA A 430 -23.88 -2.36 -31.44
C ALA A 430 -22.75 -3.38 -31.64
N LEU A 431 -22.88 -4.28 -32.62
CA LEU A 431 -21.87 -5.29 -32.96
C LEU A 431 -20.54 -4.73 -33.51
N GLN A 432 -20.48 -3.44 -33.85
CA GLN A 432 -19.21 -2.78 -34.19
C GLN A 432 -18.33 -2.56 -32.96
N PHE A 433 -18.95 -2.44 -31.77
CA PHE A 433 -18.27 -2.15 -30.51
C PHE A 433 -18.30 -3.32 -29.54
N LEU A 434 -19.39 -4.09 -29.52
CA LEU A 434 -19.58 -5.21 -28.60
C LEU A 434 -18.59 -6.34 -28.93
N LYS A 435 -17.70 -6.62 -27.98
CA LYS A 435 -16.64 -7.63 -28.06
C LYS A 435 -16.99 -8.89 -27.27
N GLU A 436 -17.76 -8.76 -26.18
CA GLU A 436 -18.15 -9.92 -25.38
C GLU A 436 -19.60 -9.80 -24.91
N LEU A 437 -20.36 -10.88 -25.09
CA LEU A 437 -21.70 -11.05 -24.57
C LEU A 437 -21.75 -12.37 -23.80
N ASP A 438 -21.96 -12.26 -22.49
CA ASP A 438 -22.07 -13.43 -21.62
C ASP A 438 -23.52 -13.65 -21.20
N LEU A 439 -24.10 -14.74 -21.68
CA LEU A 439 -25.46 -15.20 -21.40
C LEU A 439 -25.45 -16.61 -20.76
N SER A 440 -24.30 -17.08 -20.30
CA SER A 440 -24.17 -18.42 -19.73
C SER A 440 -25.05 -18.60 -18.48
N ASN A 441 -25.33 -19.85 -18.10
CA ASN A 441 -26.25 -20.21 -17.01
C ASN A 441 -27.71 -19.71 -17.15
N ASN A 442 -28.12 -19.17 -18.29
CA ASN A 442 -29.53 -18.90 -18.57
C ASN A 442 -30.22 -20.10 -19.23
N LYS A 443 -31.54 -20.24 -19.05
CA LYS A 443 -32.34 -21.32 -19.64
C LYS A 443 -32.90 -20.90 -21.00
N ILE A 444 -32.01 -20.45 -21.89
CA ILE A 444 -32.39 -19.96 -23.22
C ILE A 444 -32.86 -21.14 -24.07
N GLY A 445 -34.10 -21.06 -24.54
CA GLY A 445 -34.70 -22.07 -25.43
C GLY A 445 -34.23 -21.92 -26.88
N ASP A 446 -35.15 -22.14 -27.81
CA ASP A 446 -34.86 -22.23 -29.25
C ASP A 446 -34.29 -20.93 -29.86
N SER A 447 -34.52 -19.77 -29.23
CA SER A 447 -33.95 -18.49 -29.69
C SER A 447 -32.43 -18.39 -29.55
N LYS A 448 -31.78 -19.35 -28.86
CA LYS A 448 -30.31 -19.47 -28.79
C LYS A 448 -29.68 -19.55 -30.19
N GLN A 449 -30.26 -20.33 -31.10
CA GLN A 449 -29.67 -20.55 -32.42
C GLN A 449 -29.69 -19.28 -33.27
N GLN A 450 -30.78 -18.52 -33.21
CA GLN A 450 -30.92 -17.25 -33.93
C GLN A 450 -29.86 -16.24 -33.46
N LEU A 451 -29.57 -16.19 -32.15
CA LEU A 451 -28.52 -15.34 -31.62
C LEU A 451 -27.12 -15.76 -32.11
N ILE A 452 -26.83 -17.07 -32.13
CA ILE A 452 -25.57 -17.60 -32.67
C ILE A 452 -25.40 -17.21 -34.14
N ASP A 453 -26.47 -17.30 -34.92
CA ASP A 453 -26.44 -16.98 -36.35
C ASP A 453 -26.16 -15.50 -36.60
N VAL A 454 -26.79 -14.59 -35.83
CA VAL A 454 -26.53 -13.14 -35.90
C VAL A 454 -25.09 -12.80 -35.50
N LEU A 455 -24.50 -13.54 -34.55
CA LEU A 455 -23.16 -13.27 -34.05
C LEU A 455 -22.05 -13.98 -34.84
N ARG A 456 -22.38 -14.90 -35.73
CA ARG A 456 -21.44 -15.76 -36.48
C ARG A 456 -20.36 -14.97 -37.21
N ASP A 457 -20.74 -13.87 -37.86
CA ASP A 457 -19.85 -13.02 -38.64
C ASP A 457 -19.40 -11.77 -37.87
N SER A 458 -19.69 -11.71 -36.57
CA SER A 458 -19.30 -10.61 -35.68
C SER A 458 -17.99 -10.92 -34.94
N ASN A 459 -17.30 -9.88 -34.47
CA ASN A 459 -16.14 -10.03 -33.57
C ASN A 459 -16.56 -10.22 -32.09
N CYS A 460 -17.85 -10.43 -31.82
CA CYS A 460 -18.37 -10.57 -30.46
C CYS A 460 -18.23 -12.01 -29.98
N LYS A 461 -17.45 -12.23 -28.91
CA LYS A 461 -17.36 -13.51 -28.21
C LYS A 461 -18.64 -13.74 -27.41
N LEU A 462 -19.36 -14.81 -27.77
CA LEU A 462 -20.59 -15.22 -27.11
C LEU A 462 -20.33 -16.38 -26.13
N SER A 463 -20.71 -16.21 -24.87
CA SER A 463 -20.70 -17.28 -23.86
C SER A 463 -22.12 -17.74 -23.57
N LEU A 464 -22.46 -19.01 -23.88
CA LEU A 464 -23.80 -19.58 -23.70
C LEU A 464 -23.86 -20.81 -22.78
N GLU A 465 -22.73 -21.50 -22.57
CA GLU A 465 -22.67 -22.74 -21.79
C GLU A 465 -21.69 -22.58 -20.63
N LYS A 466 -21.87 -23.41 -19.58
CA LYS A 466 -20.88 -23.51 -18.51
C LYS A 466 -19.55 -23.94 -19.12
N GLU A 467 -18.53 -23.11 -19.03
CA GLU A 467 -17.22 -23.68 -18.74
C GLU A 467 -17.36 -24.34 -17.36
N GLN A 468 -17.38 -25.68 -17.34
CA GLN A 468 -17.31 -26.43 -16.09
C GLN A 468 -15.93 -26.21 -15.48
N SER A 469 -15.81 -25.21 -14.61
CA SER A 469 -14.73 -25.13 -13.63
C SER A 469 -15.29 -24.77 -12.25
N LEU A 470 -15.51 -25.82 -11.44
CA LEU A 470 -15.37 -25.87 -9.98
C LEU A 470 -15.99 -24.72 -9.14
N TRP A 471 -17.32 -24.64 -9.05
CA TRP A 471 -17.98 -23.78 -8.04
C TRP A 471 -18.79 -24.53 -6.98
N ARG A 472 -18.58 -25.84 -6.81
CA ARG A 472 -19.24 -26.62 -5.75
C ARG A 472 -18.27 -27.13 -4.69
N THR A 473 -17.77 -26.20 -3.87
CA THR A 473 -17.72 -26.33 -2.39
C THR A 473 -17.37 -24.98 -1.80
N GLY A 474 -18.26 -24.43 -0.98
CA GLY A 474 -17.95 -23.28 -0.13
C GLY A 474 -16.94 -23.69 0.95
N ALA A 475 -16.05 -22.76 1.27
CA ALA A 475 -14.85 -22.87 2.11
C ALA A 475 -13.63 -23.44 1.37
N ASN A 476 -12.58 -22.61 1.27
CA ASN A 476 -11.26 -22.85 0.66
C ASN A 476 -11.20 -22.77 -0.88
N ILE A 477 -11.04 -21.54 -1.41
CA ILE A 477 -10.12 -21.13 -2.51
C ILE A 477 -10.50 -19.68 -2.88
N LEU A 478 -9.78 -18.72 -2.31
CA LEU A 478 -9.87 -17.29 -2.64
C LEU A 478 -8.60 -16.77 -3.34
N SER A 479 -7.74 -17.68 -3.82
CA SER A 479 -6.46 -17.34 -4.45
C SER A 479 -6.42 -17.43 -5.98
N SER A 480 -7.50 -17.78 -6.70
CA SER A 480 -7.38 -18.11 -8.14
C SER A 480 -8.34 -17.39 -9.11
N ILE A 481 -9.02 -16.31 -8.72
CA ILE A 481 -9.74 -15.43 -9.67
C ILE A 481 -8.79 -14.35 -10.26
N GLY A 482 -7.47 -14.61 -10.26
CA GLY A 482 -6.47 -13.76 -10.93
C GLY A 482 -6.33 -14.01 -12.44
N GLY A 483 -6.93 -15.08 -12.97
CA GLY A 483 -6.65 -15.58 -14.32
C GLY A 483 -7.44 -14.96 -15.47
N TRP A 484 -8.48 -14.16 -15.21
CA TRP A 484 -9.24 -13.50 -16.31
C TRP A 484 -8.69 -12.12 -16.69
N PHE A 485 -7.70 -11.62 -15.96
CA PHE A 485 -7.03 -10.37 -16.29
C PHE A 485 -5.55 -10.45 -15.87
N THR A 486 -4.67 -10.93 -16.76
CA THR A 486 -3.26 -10.48 -16.91
C THR A 486 -2.62 -11.23 -18.08
N GLY A 487 -2.39 -10.54 -19.19
CA GLY A 487 -1.40 -10.96 -20.17
C GLY A 487 -0.04 -10.40 -19.75
N SER A 488 0.86 -11.26 -19.28
CA SER A 488 2.31 -11.02 -19.32
C SER A 488 3.06 -12.33 -19.24
N LYS A 489 3.82 -12.62 -20.30
CA LYS A 489 4.80 -13.71 -20.38
C LYS A 489 5.90 -13.46 -19.35
N ALA A 490 6.17 -14.43 -18.50
CA ALA A 490 7.48 -14.63 -17.90
C ALA A 490 7.96 -16.02 -18.32
N LEU A 491 9.17 -16.06 -18.89
CA LEU A 491 9.89 -17.30 -19.20
C LEU A 491 10.33 -17.96 -17.90
N GLU A 492 10.21 -19.28 -17.81
CA GLU A 492 11.03 -20.11 -16.93
C GLU A 492 11.58 -21.30 -17.73
N ASP A 493 12.92 -21.40 -17.76
CA ASP A 493 13.66 -22.62 -18.07
C ASP A 493 13.85 -23.44 -16.77
N PRO A 494 13.99 -24.78 -16.85
CA PRO A 494 14.02 -25.65 -15.68
C PRO A 494 15.44 -25.83 -15.13
N VAL A 495 15.54 -25.90 -13.79
CA VAL A 495 16.74 -26.44 -13.13
C VAL A 495 16.35 -27.79 -12.51
N GLU A 496 16.89 -28.85 -13.11
CA GLU A 496 17.03 -30.16 -12.50
C GLU A 496 17.88 -30.06 -11.23
N SER A 497 17.45 -30.74 -10.16
CA SER A 497 18.39 -31.21 -9.15
C SER A 497 18.05 -32.65 -8.77
N THR A 498 19.04 -33.49 -9.02
CA THR A 498 19.18 -34.91 -8.72
C THR A 498 19.62 -35.16 -7.28
N GLU A 499 19.56 -36.44 -6.90
CA GLU A 499 20.20 -37.14 -5.77
C GLU A 499 19.33 -37.27 -4.49
N GLN A 500 18.81 -38.47 -4.16
CA GLN A 500 19.50 -39.63 -3.56
C GLN A 500 20.10 -39.31 -2.17
N ASP A 501 20.04 -40.12 -1.12
CA ASP A 501 19.40 -41.39 -0.75
C ASP A 501 19.84 -41.62 0.73
N LYS A 502 19.14 -42.50 1.47
CA LYS A 502 19.55 -43.12 2.78
C LYS A 502 19.55 -42.23 4.04
N SER A 503 19.10 -42.66 5.22
CA SER A 503 18.82 -44.00 5.77
C SER A 503 18.22 -43.90 7.20
N LEU A 504 17.48 -44.96 7.59
CA LEU A 504 17.26 -45.49 8.96
C LEU A 504 16.44 -44.59 9.92
N SER A 505 15.47 -45.07 10.68
CA SER A 505 15.20 -46.41 11.22
C SER A 505 13.74 -46.53 11.66
N ASP A 506 13.16 -47.71 11.44
CA ASP A 506 11.95 -48.21 12.09
C ASP A 506 12.19 -48.40 13.60
N GLU A 507 11.20 -48.09 14.44
CA GLU A 507 10.80 -48.99 15.52
C GLU A 507 9.37 -48.66 15.99
N GLU A 508 8.58 -49.74 16.08
CA GLU A 508 7.17 -49.81 16.45
C GLU A 508 6.94 -49.63 17.96
N SER A 509 5.65 -49.75 18.32
CA SER A 509 5.05 -49.98 19.65
C SER A 509 4.74 -48.72 20.44
N SER A 510 3.63 -48.58 21.16
CA SER A 510 2.30 -49.20 21.24
C SER A 510 1.68 -48.55 22.48
N GLU A 511 0.39 -48.20 22.41
CA GLU A 511 -0.58 -48.22 23.53
C GLU A 511 -0.27 -47.50 24.86
N GLY A 512 -1.22 -46.67 25.30
CA GLY A 512 -1.26 -46.17 26.66
C GLY A 512 -2.27 -45.06 26.86
N GLU A 513 -3.56 -45.40 26.85
CA GLU A 513 -4.60 -44.57 27.47
C GLU A 513 -4.29 -44.35 28.95
N THR A 514 -4.51 -43.13 29.45
CA THR A 514 -5.06 -42.92 30.80
C THR A 514 -5.59 -41.50 30.94
N GLU A 515 -6.88 -41.42 31.25
CA GLU A 515 -7.57 -40.25 31.79
C GLU A 515 -6.91 -39.78 33.11
N GLY A 516 -7.01 -38.48 33.44
CA GLY A 516 -6.68 -38.07 34.80
C GLY A 516 -6.54 -36.57 35.08
N THR A 517 -7.69 -35.91 35.27
CA THR A 517 -7.96 -34.88 36.29
C THR A 517 -7.45 -33.43 36.16
N GLN A 518 -8.42 -32.53 36.28
CA GLN A 518 -8.35 -31.13 36.70
C GLN A 518 -7.53 -30.96 38.00
N VAL A 519 -6.72 -29.90 38.08
CA VAL A 519 -6.89 -28.67 38.92
C VAL A 519 -6.08 -27.54 38.29
#